data_AF-S3N5H9-F1
#
_entry.id   AF-S3N5H9-F1
#
_cell.length_a   1.000
_cell.length_b   1.000
_cell.length_c   1.000
_cell.angle_alpha   90.00
_cell.angle_beta   90.00
_cell.angle_gamma   90.00
#
_symmetry.space_group_name_H-M   'P 1'
#
loop_
_entity.id
_entity.type
_entity.pdbx_description
1 polymer ?
#
loop_
_entity_poly.entity_id
_entity_poly.type
_entity_poly.pdbx_seq_one_letter_code
_entity_poly.pdbx_strand_id
1 'polypeptide(L)'
;MDNMQTEMFFTETLIEQLDILDKTITQEEHILDGYLHNTQNSIIIIKNIIENNYLLIKVPELFPYISKIITDLYDKFKYWETDLINGRTKEELENFSNQLLVLANYLSTIRDLNLEFNKYTTKLINQSIVDVNKELETFKRLRNIADNGLTEGIYNNAVLKYQKFEKKYRKYFYRTVATVLILAFLLLLFKSKVISALQIGDTEFWVLKVSLLVVGVTLISYFVKQSVHYQKLADQNYQTQIELQAYPSFMESIPTNEAASIRKELALKYFGREIDGSTHKDMSNLILDQMKSTTELVKASAEVVKGFNQPLAKSADPSNPKDTPTQ
;
A
#
# COMPACT_ATOMS: atom_id res chain seq x y z
N MET A 1 1.91 18.21 36.34
CA MET A 1 3.00 19.16 36.61
C MET A 1 3.15 19.43 38.11
N ASP A 2 2.04 19.53 38.87
CA ASP A 2 2.07 19.73 40.34
C ASP A 2 2.80 18.66 41.16
N ASN A 3 2.71 17.38 40.80
CA ASN A 3 3.30 16.31 41.63
C ASN A 3 4.83 16.35 41.66
N MET A 4 5.45 16.68 40.53
CA MET A 4 6.92 16.66 40.38
C MET A 4 7.59 17.85 41.09
N GLN A 5 6.94 19.02 41.12
CA GLN A 5 7.44 20.18 41.88
C GLN A 5 7.32 19.94 43.39
N THR A 6 6.23 19.29 43.81
CA THR A 6 5.99 18.93 45.21
C THR A 6 7.03 17.91 45.70
N GLU A 7 7.28 16.84 44.93
CA GLU A 7 8.29 15.82 45.25
C GLU A 7 9.72 16.40 45.36
N MET A 8 10.07 17.34 44.49
CA MET A 8 11.39 17.97 44.47
C MET A 8 11.62 18.85 45.72
N PHE A 9 10.62 19.65 46.12
CA PHE A 9 10.66 20.47 47.33
C PHE A 9 10.83 19.65 48.62
N PHE A 10 10.11 18.52 48.72
CA PHE A 10 10.24 17.65 49.88
C PHE A 10 11.57 16.89 49.93
N THR A 11 12.13 16.53 48.77
CA THR A 11 13.45 15.87 48.70
C THR A 11 14.54 16.81 49.21
N GLU A 12 14.51 18.08 48.80
CA GLU A 12 15.41 19.13 49.31
C GLU A 12 15.27 19.30 50.84
N THR A 13 14.04 19.30 51.36
CA THR A 13 13.77 19.41 52.80
C THR A 13 14.36 18.24 53.59
N LEU A 14 14.27 17.01 53.08
CA LEU A 14 14.83 15.82 53.74
C LEU A 14 16.37 15.82 53.72
N ILE A 15 16.97 16.25 52.62
CA ILE A 15 18.43 16.40 52.53
C ILE A 15 18.91 17.44 53.54
N GLU A 16 18.22 18.58 53.65
CA GLU A 16 18.55 19.61 54.62
C GLU A 16 18.47 19.10 56.07
N GLN A 17 17.44 18.32 56.43
CA GLN A 17 17.32 17.71 57.75
C GLN A 17 18.47 16.73 58.06
N LEU A 18 18.88 15.93 57.07
CA LEU A 18 20.01 14.99 57.22
C LEU A 18 21.34 15.73 57.34
N ASP A 19 21.53 16.84 56.63
CA ASP A 19 22.73 17.68 56.71
C ASP A 19 22.89 18.36 58.06
N ILE A 20 21.77 18.78 58.67
CA ILE A 20 21.76 19.30 60.03
C ILE A 20 22.17 18.19 61.00
N LEU A 21 21.59 17.00 60.86
CA LEU A 21 21.90 15.84 61.71
C LEU A 21 23.40 15.49 61.66
N ASP A 22 23.97 15.39 60.46
CA ASP A 22 25.37 15.03 60.23
C ASP A 22 26.34 16.05 60.86
N LYS A 23 26.04 17.35 60.70
CA LYS A 23 26.83 18.44 61.29
C LYS A 23 26.80 18.43 62.81
N THR A 24 25.63 18.22 63.42
CA THR A 24 25.50 18.18 64.88
C THR A 24 26.24 16.98 65.47
N ILE A 25 26.13 15.80 64.84
CA ILE A 25 26.86 14.60 65.27
C ILE A 25 28.38 14.82 65.20
N THR A 26 28.88 15.45 64.14
CA THR A 26 30.31 15.75 63.98
C THR A 26 30.85 16.71 65.06
N GLN A 27 30.01 17.56 65.65
CA GLN A 27 30.41 18.46 66.74
C GLN A 27 30.52 17.77 68.10
N GLU A 28 29.82 16.64 68.31
CA GLU A 28 29.79 15.90 69.58
C GLU A 28 30.75 14.69 69.64
N GLU A 29 31.53 14.47 68.58
CA GLU A 29 32.45 13.32 68.39
C GLU A 29 33.43 13.12 69.56
N HIS A 30 33.75 14.18 70.30
CA HIS A 30 34.66 14.14 71.45
C HIS A 30 34.19 13.32 72.67
N ILE A 31 32.94 12.80 72.69
CA ILE A 31 32.33 12.17 73.89
C ILE A 31 31.96 10.68 73.69
N LEU A 32 31.83 10.14 72.47
CA LEU A 32 31.39 8.74 72.21
C LEU A 32 31.85 8.14 70.85
N ASP A 33 33.15 7.80 70.73
CA ASP A 33 33.84 7.44 69.46
C ASP A 33 33.31 6.23 68.64
N GLY A 34 32.49 5.34 69.19
CA GLY A 34 32.04 4.12 68.47
C GLY A 34 30.65 4.22 67.83
N TYR A 35 29.72 4.89 68.50
CA TYR A 35 28.32 4.94 68.10
C TYR A 35 28.05 6.08 67.13
N LEU A 36 28.77 7.20 67.27
CA LEU A 36 28.68 8.32 66.34
C LEU A 36 29.12 7.92 64.93
N HIS A 37 30.19 7.14 64.81
CA HIS A 37 30.69 6.69 63.50
C HIS A 37 29.67 5.83 62.74
N ASN A 38 29.01 4.87 63.40
CA ASN A 38 27.95 4.06 62.78
C ASN A 38 26.71 4.89 62.39
N THR A 39 26.43 5.93 63.18
CA THR A 39 25.32 6.85 62.96
C THR A 39 25.59 7.75 61.75
N GLN A 40 26.78 8.35 61.65
CA GLN A 40 27.25 9.10 60.48
C GLN A 40 27.23 8.23 59.22
N ASN A 41 27.77 7.01 59.28
CA ASN A 41 27.74 6.09 58.12
C ASN A 41 26.30 5.78 57.67
N SER A 42 25.37 5.59 58.60
CA SER A 42 23.95 5.37 58.27
C SER A 42 23.32 6.61 57.63
N ILE A 43 23.62 7.81 58.13
CA ILE A 43 23.14 9.08 57.56
C ILE A 43 23.69 9.27 56.15
N ILE A 44 24.99 9.04 55.94
CA ILE A 44 25.63 9.12 54.62
C ILE A 44 24.98 8.13 53.64
N ILE A 45 24.70 6.90 54.07
CA ILE A 45 24.01 5.90 53.23
C ILE A 45 22.60 6.38 52.88
N ILE A 46 21.83 6.87 53.85
CA ILE A 46 20.46 7.38 53.64
C ILE A 46 20.50 8.58 52.69
N LYS A 47 21.39 9.55 52.92
CA LYS A 47 21.58 10.73 52.09
C LYS A 47 21.96 10.36 50.66
N ASN A 48 22.95 9.49 50.49
CA ASN A 48 23.37 8.99 49.19
C ASN A 48 22.22 8.25 48.47
N ILE A 49 21.43 7.46 49.20
CA ILE A 49 20.24 6.81 48.64
C ILE A 49 19.20 7.86 48.20
N ILE A 50 18.95 8.91 48.96
CA ILE A 50 17.97 9.96 48.61
C ILE A 50 18.47 10.81 47.43
N GLU A 51 19.74 11.22 47.44
CA GLU A 51 20.36 12.05 46.41
C GLU A 51 20.54 11.30 45.09
N ASN A 52 20.97 10.04 45.14
CA ASN A 52 21.29 9.26 43.94
C ASN A 52 20.17 8.32 43.49
N ASN A 53 19.16 8.02 44.32
CA ASN A 53 18.00 7.26 43.85
C ASN A 53 16.84 8.13 43.41
N TYR A 54 16.69 8.13 42.09
CA TYR A 54 15.47 8.32 41.32
C TYR A 54 14.26 7.44 41.76
N LEU A 55 14.36 6.65 42.83
CA LEU A 55 13.32 5.71 43.28
C LEU A 55 12.25 6.34 44.17
N LEU A 56 12.58 7.37 44.94
CA LEU A 56 11.58 8.19 45.65
C LEU A 56 10.63 8.89 44.66
N ILE A 57 11.12 9.21 43.46
CA ILE A 57 10.38 9.79 42.34
C ILE A 57 9.52 8.74 41.60
N LYS A 58 9.88 7.44 41.66
CA LYS A 58 9.19 6.37 40.91
C LYS A 58 8.20 5.54 41.74
N VAL A 59 8.28 5.59 43.06
CA VAL A 59 7.28 4.99 43.97
C VAL A 59 6.78 6.07 44.93
N PRO A 60 5.92 6.99 44.47
CA PRO A 60 5.44 8.13 45.27
C PRO A 60 4.77 7.70 46.57
N GLU A 61 4.25 6.47 46.62
CA GLU A 61 3.54 5.89 47.77
C GLU A 61 4.45 5.62 48.98
N LEU A 62 5.75 5.37 48.75
CA LEU A 62 6.71 5.13 49.84
C LEU A 62 7.26 6.44 50.43
N PHE A 63 7.12 7.54 49.67
CA PHE A 63 7.68 8.84 50.03
C PHE A 63 7.13 9.39 51.35
N PRO A 64 5.80 9.42 51.61
CA PRO A 64 5.26 9.93 52.87
C PRO A 64 5.73 9.11 54.09
N TYR A 65 5.92 7.80 53.93
CA TYR A 65 6.38 6.93 55.01
C TYR A 65 7.85 7.19 55.35
N ILE A 66 8.72 7.28 54.35
CA ILE A 66 10.15 7.58 54.54
C ILE A 66 10.31 8.98 55.14
N SER A 67 9.57 9.96 54.60
CA SER A 67 9.58 11.34 55.11
C SER A 67 9.14 11.40 56.57
N LYS A 68 8.07 10.69 56.93
CA LYS A 68 7.61 10.62 58.33
C LYS A 68 8.65 10.01 59.25
N ILE A 69 9.29 8.91 58.84
CA ILE A 69 10.32 8.25 59.66
C ILE A 69 11.53 9.18 59.87
N ILE A 70 12.00 9.84 58.81
CA ILE A 70 13.13 10.79 58.89
C ILE A 70 12.76 11.98 59.78
N THR A 71 11.54 12.51 59.64
CA THR A 71 11.04 13.63 60.46
C THR A 71 10.94 13.21 61.94
N ASP A 72 10.36 12.03 62.23
CA ASP A 72 10.26 11.50 63.60
C ASP A 72 11.65 11.27 64.22
N LEU A 73 12.63 10.84 63.43
CA LEU A 73 14.02 10.67 63.87
C LEU A 73 14.70 12.02 64.11
N TYR A 74 14.49 12.99 63.22
CA TYR A 74 15.02 14.35 63.36
C TYR A 74 14.45 15.06 64.60
N ASP A 75 13.14 14.97 64.83
CA ASP A 75 12.48 15.57 65.98
C ASP A 75 12.95 14.92 67.30
N LYS A 76 13.10 13.59 67.32
CA LYS A 76 13.69 12.87 68.45
C LYS A 76 15.12 13.33 68.72
N PHE A 77 15.94 13.46 67.67
CA PHE A 77 17.31 13.92 67.78
C PHE A 77 17.41 15.36 68.29
N LYS A 78 16.58 16.28 67.77
CA LYS A 78 16.52 17.68 68.21
C LYS A 78 16.08 17.81 69.67
N TYR A 79 15.10 17.02 70.09
CA TYR A 79 14.71 16.93 71.49
C TYR A 79 15.87 16.40 72.35
N TRP A 80 16.66 15.48 71.80
CA TRP A 80 17.80 14.88 72.46
C TRP A 80 19.01 15.83 72.58
N GLU A 81 19.30 16.65 71.56
CA GLU A 81 20.30 17.73 71.58
C GLU A 81 20.04 18.70 72.75
N THR A 82 18.77 19.01 73.03
CA THR A 82 18.38 19.85 74.18
C THR A 82 18.52 19.15 75.54
N ASP A 83 18.46 17.81 75.59
CA ASP A 83 18.51 17.00 76.84
C ASP A 83 19.90 16.38 77.11
N LEU A 84 20.80 16.31 76.12
CA LEU A 84 22.21 15.90 76.24
C LEU A 84 22.99 16.79 77.21
N ILE A 85 22.61 18.07 77.28
CA ILE A 85 23.10 19.05 78.25
C ILE A 85 22.76 18.63 79.71
N ASN A 86 21.76 17.74 79.91
CA ASN A 86 21.23 17.34 81.21
C ASN A 86 21.64 15.91 81.65
N GLY A 87 22.53 15.22 80.92
CA GLY A 87 23.18 13.98 81.40
C GLY A 87 22.39 12.67 81.23
N ARG A 88 21.56 12.55 80.18
CA ARG A 88 20.92 11.27 79.81
C ARG A 88 21.83 10.31 79.02
N THR A 89 21.41 9.05 78.99
CA THR A 89 22.22 7.82 79.01
C THR A 89 22.57 7.28 77.62
N LYS A 90 23.79 6.76 77.47
CA LYS A 90 24.35 5.99 76.34
C LYS A 90 23.36 5.03 75.63
N GLU A 91 22.41 4.47 76.37
CA GLU A 91 21.37 3.56 75.88
C GLU A 91 20.41 4.20 74.86
N GLU A 92 20.07 5.49 75.03
CA GLU A 92 19.20 6.21 74.09
C GLU A 92 19.90 6.46 72.74
N LEU A 93 21.21 6.80 72.79
CA LEU A 93 22.07 6.98 71.61
C LEU A 93 22.22 5.67 70.84
N GLU A 94 22.42 4.56 71.56
CA GLU A 94 22.49 3.22 70.99
C GLU A 94 21.18 2.83 70.29
N ASN A 95 20.02 3.10 70.90
CA ASN A 95 18.72 2.85 70.29
C ASN A 95 18.49 3.70 69.04
N PHE A 96 18.89 4.97 69.06
CA PHE A 96 18.81 5.86 67.89
C PHE A 96 19.70 5.38 66.73
N SER A 97 20.96 5.04 67.02
CA SER A 97 21.90 4.50 66.04
C SER A 97 21.38 3.22 65.40
N ASN A 98 20.81 2.30 66.21
CA ASN A 98 20.20 1.07 65.71
C ASN A 98 18.99 1.35 64.81
N GLN A 99 18.14 2.34 65.13
CA GLN A 99 17.01 2.73 64.28
C GLN A 99 17.47 3.28 62.93
N LEU A 100 18.50 4.12 62.90
CA LEU A 100 19.10 4.63 61.66
C LEU A 100 19.73 3.53 60.83
N LEU A 101 20.43 2.58 61.45
CA LEU A 101 21.02 1.43 60.75
C LEU A 101 19.95 0.54 60.12
N VAL A 102 18.85 0.27 60.84
CA VAL A 102 17.71 -0.50 60.30
C VAL A 102 17.09 0.22 59.12
N LEU A 103 16.90 1.54 59.21
CA LEU A 103 16.39 2.35 58.10
C LEU A 103 17.31 2.30 56.88
N ALA A 104 18.61 2.49 57.08
CA ALA A 104 19.61 2.45 56.02
C ALA A 104 19.62 1.08 55.29
N ASN A 105 19.55 -0.02 56.05
CA ASN A 105 19.48 -1.37 55.49
C ASN A 105 18.19 -1.60 54.70
N TYR A 106 17.04 -1.13 55.21
CA TYR A 106 15.75 -1.25 54.52
C TYR A 106 15.75 -0.47 53.20
N LEU A 107 16.27 0.76 53.21
CA LEU A 107 16.39 1.59 52.02
C LEU A 107 17.35 0.98 50.98
N SER A 108 18.49 0.41 51.41
CA SER A 108 19.40 -0.29 50.51
C SER A 108 18.74 -1.51 49.87
N THR A 109 17.97 -2.29 50.65
CA THR A 109 17.25 -3.46 50.15
C THR A 109 16.23 -3.07 49.08
N ILE A 110 15.46 -2.00 49.32
CA ILE A 110 14.50 -1.46 48.33
C ILE A 110 15.21 -1.00 47.06
N ARG A 111 16.36 -0.33 47.20
CA ARG A 111 17.16 0.09 46.06
C ARG A 111 17.57 -1.10 45.21
N ASP A 112 18.15 -2.12 45.85
CA ASP A 112 18.72 -3.27 45.14
C ASP A 112 17.60 -4.08 44.45
N LEU A 113 16.47 -4.31 45.13
CA LEU A 113 15.27 -4.92 44.53
C LEU A 113 14.77 -4.16 43.30
N ASN A 114 14.74 -2.83 43.35
CA ASN A 114 14.31 -2.02 42.22
C ASN A 114 15.30 -2.07 41.05
N LEU A 115 16.61 -2.10 41.33
CA LEU A 115 17.62 -2.25 40.30
C LEU A 115 17.49 -3.61 39.60
N GLU A 116 17.29 -4.68 40.36
CA GLU A 116 17.05 -6.01 39.79
C GLU A 116 15.74 -6.07 39.01
N PHE A 117 14.65 -5.56 39.58
CA PHE A 117 13.36 -5.51 38.91
C PHE A 117 13.46 -4.74 37.59
N ASN A 118 14.06 -3.54 37.59
CA ASN A 118 14.24 -2.77 36.37
C ASN A 118 15.11 -3.52 35.35
N LYS A 119 16.17 -4.20 35.78
CA LYS A 119 17.04 -4.98 34.90
C LYS A 119 16.27 -6.12 34.22
N TYR A 120 15.49 -6.90 34.97
CA TYR A 120 14.74 -8.03 34.42
C TYR A 120 13.52 -7.58 33.61
N THR A 121 12.74 -6.64 34.13
CA THR A 121 11.53 -6.12 33.48
C THR A 121 11.87 -5.37 32.19
N THR A 122 12.89 -4.51 32.20
CA THR A 122 13.31 -3.79 30.98
C THR A 122 13.81 -4.77 29.91
N LYS A 123 14.55 -5.81 30.30
CA LYS A 123 15.02 -6.84 29.36
C LYS A 123 13.84 -7.59 28.73
N LEU A 124 12.90 -8.07 29.54
CA LEU A 124 11.72 -8.81 29.06
C LEU A 124 10.83 -7.93 28.20
N ILE A 125 10.57 -6.68 28.61
CA ILE A 125 9.78 -5.72 27.84
C ILE A 125 10.46 -5.42 26.50
N ASN A 126 11.76 -5.15 26.49
CA ASN A 126 12.49 -4.87 25.24
C ASN A 126 12.45 -6.08 24.29
N GLN A 127 12.60 -7.29 24.83
CA GLN A 127 12.50 -8.50 24.02
C GLN A 127 11.08 -8.68 23.45
N SER A 128 10.04 -8.51 24.27
CA SER A 128 8.65 -8.54 23.80
C SER A 128 8.36 -7.46 22.76
N ILE A 129 8.93 -6.25 22.89
CA ILE A 129 8.80 -5.18 21.88
C ILE A 129 9.43 -5.61 20.55
N VAL A 130 10.62 -6.24 20.59
CA VAL A 130 11.29 -6.75 19.38
C VAL A 130 10.44 -7.83 18.71
N ASP A 131 9.92 -8.77 19.49
CA ASP A 131 9.09 -9.88 18.98
C ASP A 131 7.77 -9.36 18.38
N VAL A 132 7.08 -8.43 19.07
CA VAL A 132 5.86 -7.78 18.56
C VAL A 132 6.13 -6.99 17.29
N ASN A 133 7.25 -6.26 17.20
CA ASN A 133 7.61 -5.53 16.00
C ASN A 133 7.85 -6.46 14.81
N LYS A 134 8.51 -7.59 15.04
CA LYS A 134 8.75 -8.62 14.01
C LYS A 134 7.45 -9.28 13.55
N GLU A 135 6.54 -9.59 14.47
CA GLU A 135 5.23 -10.12 14.14
C GLU A 135 4.38 -9.10 13.38
N LEU A 136 4.40 -7.83 13.79
CA LEU A 136 3.71 -6.73 13.11
C LEU A 136 4.21 -6.53 11.68
N GLU A 137 5.53 -6.62 11.46
CA GLU A 137 6.11 -6.55 10.12
C GLU A 137 5.64 -7.73 9.25
N THR A 138 5.66 -8.94 9.80
CA THR A 138 5.18 -10.15 9.12
C THR A 138 3.69 -10.05 8.78
N PHE A 139 2.87 -9.55 9.71
CA PHE A 139 1.45 -9.31 9.49
C PHE A 139 1.19 -8.29 8.38
N LYS A 140 1.94 -7.18 8.36
CA LYS A 140 1.85 -6.19 7.27
C LYS A 140 2.19 -6.81 5.91
N ARG A 141 3.22 -7.65 5.83
CA ARG A 141 3.58 -8.38 4.60
C ARG A 141 2.47 -9.33 4.16
N LEU A 142 1.95 -10.15 5.07
CA LEU A 142 0.86 -11.11 4.79
C LEU A 142 -0.42 -10.40 4.34
N ARG A 143 -0.79 -9.30 5.01
CA ARG A 143 -1.94 -8.48 4.63
C ARG A 143 -1.79 -7.92 3.23
N ASN A 144 -0.61 -7.36 2.89
CA ASN A 144 -0.35 -6.86 1.53
C ASN A 144 -0.47 -7.97 0.48
N ILE A 145 0.03 -9.18 0.77
CA ILE A 145 -0.12 -10.34 -0.13
C ILE A 145 -1.59 -10.71 -0.31
N ALA A 146 -2.36 -10.77 0.79
CA ALA A 146 -3.78 -11.12 0.74
C ALA A 146 -4.62 -10.09 -0.03
N ASP A 147 -4.42 -8.80 0.24
CA ASP A 147 -5.12 -7.69 -0.43
C ASP A 147 -4.81 -7.68 -1.94
N ASN A 148 -3.54 -7.95 -2.32
CA ASN A 148 -3.15 -8.09 -3.72
C ASN A 148 -3.71 -9.36 -4.38
N GLY A 149 -3.79 -10.48 -3.65
CA GLY A 149 -4.34 -11.74 -4.17
C GLY A 149 -5.82 -11.66 -4.52
N LEU A 150 -6.62 -10.91 -3.76
CA LEU A 150 -8.02 -10.63 -4.10
C LEU A 150 -8.12 -9.85 -5.43
N THR A 151 -7.25 -8.87 -5.62
CA THR A 151 -7.20 -8.05 -6.83
C THR A 151 -6.71 -8.87 -8.04
N GLU A 152 -5.71 -9.73 -7.84
CA GLU A 152 -5.21 -10.66 -8.86
C GLU A 152 -6.33 -11.58 -9.37
N GLY A 153 -7.15 -12.11 -8.47
CA GLY A 153 -8.29 -12.97 -8.82
C GLY A 153 -9.29 -12.29 -9.78
N ILE A 154 -9.48 -10.98 -9.67
CA ILE A 154 -10.37 -10.21 -10.56
C ILE A 154 -9.78 -10.16 -11.98
N TYR A 155 -8.51 -9.81 -12.11
CA TYR A 155 -7.85 -9.74 -13.42
C TYR A 155 -7.66 -11.11 -14.06
N ASN A 156 -7.32 -12.14 -13.28
CA ASN A 156 -7.22 -13.51 -13.78
C ASN A 156 -8.57 -14.00 -14.35
N ASN A 157 -9.67 -13.73 -13.65
CA ASN A 157 -11.01 -14.04 -14.15
C ASN A 157 -11.34 -13.26 -15.43
N ALA A 158 -10.91 -11.99 -15.54
CA ALA A 158 -11.08 -11.20 -16.75
C ALA A 158 -10.28 -11.76 -17.93
N VAL A 159 -9.00 -12.14 -17.73
CA VAL A 159 -8.15 -12.80 -18.73
C VAL A 159 -8.81 -14.07 -19.25
N LEU A 160 -9.23 -14.96 -18.35
CA LEU A 160 -9.90 -16.20 -18.71
C LEU A 160 -11.21 -15.96 -19.48
N LYS A 161 -11.98 -14.93 -19.10
CA LYS A 161 -13.21 -14.54 -19.79
C LYS A 161 -12.94 -14.06 -21.21
N TYR A 162 -11.95 -13.18 -21.41
CA TYR A 162 -11.63 -12.65 -22.74
C TYR A 162 -10.96 -13.67 -23.66
N GLN A 163 -10.09 -14.54 -23.14
CA GLN A 163 -9.53 -15.67 -23.90
C GLN A 163 -10.62 -16.66 -24.35
N LYS A 164 -11.64 -16.89 -23.52
CA LYS A 164 -12.81 -17.70 -23.92
C LYS A 164 -13.57 -17.05 -25.08
N PHE A 165 -13.77 -15.73 -25.05
CA PHE A 165 -14.40 -15.01 -26.16
C PHE A 165 -13.56 -15.05 -27.43
N GLU A 166 -12.25 -14.78 -27.34
CA GLU A 166 -11.32 -14.90 -28.46
C GLU A 166 -11.43 -16.27 -29.15
N LYS A 167 -11.32 -17.36 -28.39
CA LYS A 167 -11.45 -18.73 -28.92
C LYS A 167 -12.82 -18.97 -29.58
N LYS A 168 -13.89 -18.43 -29.01
CA LYS A 168 -15.26 -18.55 -29.56
C LYS A 168 -15.38 -17.83 -30.90
N TYR A 169 -14.88 -16.60 -31.02
CA TYR A 169 -14.91 -15.83 -32.26
C TYR A 169 -13.98 -16.41 -33.33
N ARG A 170 -12.81 -16.93 -32.95
CA ARG A 170 -11.92 -17.65 -33.85
C ARG A 170 -12.58 -18.91 -34.42
N LYS A 171 -13.36 -19.64 -33.61
CA LYS A 171 -14.17 -20.77 -34.08
C LYS A 171 -15.29 -20.33 -35.04
N TYR A 172 -15.93 -19.20 -34.79
CA TYR A 172 -16.92 -18.64 -35.70
C TYR A 172 -16.31 -18.24 -37.04
N PHE A 173 -15.14 -17.61 -37.04
CA PHE A 173 -14.38 -17.31 -38.25
C PHE A 173 -14.18 -18.55 -39.13
N TYR A 174 -13.61 -19.64 -38.58
CA TYR A 174 -13.36 -20.85 -39.37
C TYR A 174 -14.67 -21.50 -39.88
N ARG A 175 -15.74 -21.46 -39.07
CA ARG A 175 -17.06 -21.96 -39.49
C ARG A 175 -17.63 -21.12 -40.64
N THR A 176 -17.56 -19.80 -40.55
CA THR A 176 -18.07 -18.90 -41.58
C THR A 176 -17.30 -19.05 -42.88
N VAL A 177 -15.97 -19.14 -42.85
CA VAL A 177 -15.15 -19.40 -44.04
C VAL A 177 -15.58 -20.71 -44.71
N ALA A 178 -15.72 -21.79 -43.93
CA ALA A 178 -16.17 -23.08 -44.45
C ALA A 178 -17.58 -22.99 -45.06
N THR A 179 -18.53 -22.35 -44.37
CA THR A 179 -19.90 -22.18 -44.86
C THR A 179 -19.97 -21.37 -46.15
N VAL A 180 -19.24 -20.25 -46.26
CA VAL A 180 -19.20 -19.41 -47.47
C VAL A 180 -18.63 -20.20 -48.65
N LEU A 181 -17.54 -20.96 -48.44
CA LEU A 181 -16.94 -21.79 -49.49
C LEU A 181 -17.88 -22.92 -49.95
N ILE A 182 -18.48 -23.64 -49.00
CA ILE A 182 -19.43 -24.71 -49.29
C ILE A 182 -20.65 -24.16 -50.04
N LEU A 183 -21.20 -23.03 -49.61
CA LEU A 183 -22.36 -22.41 -50.23
C LEU A 183 -22.03 -21.87 -51.64
N ALA A 184 -20.86 -21.26 -51.82
CA ALA A 184 -20.39 -20.82 -53.13
C ALA A 184 -20.17 -22.00 -54.09
N PHE A 185 -19.68 -23.13 -53.59
CA PHE A 185 -19.50 -24.36 -54.35
C PHE A 185 -20.84 -25.03 -54.70
N LEU A 186 -21.78 -25.12 -53.75
CA LEU A 186 -23.13 -25.63 -53.98
C LEU A 186 -23.90 -24.83 -55.02
N LEU A 187 -23.81 -23.49 -54.95
CA LEU A 187 -24.40 -22.61 -55.96
C LEU A 187 -23.83 -22.87 -57.36
N LEU A 188 -22.54 -23.21 -57.45
CA LEU A 188 -21.90 -23.57 -58.72
C LEU A 188 -22.43 -24.90 -59.27
N LEU A 189 -22.48 -25.95 -58.44
CA LEU A 189 -22.93 -27.29 -58.85
C LEU A 189 -24.41 -27.34 -59.24
N PHE A 190 -25.26 -26.57 -58.55
CA PHE A 190 -26.71 -26.60 -58.75
C PHE A 190 -27.25 -25.42 -59.54
N LYS A 191 -26.41 -24.71 -60.32
CA LYS A 191 -26.81 -23.53 -61.12
C LYS A 191 -28.16 -23.69 -61.81
N SER A 192 -28.34 -24.76 -62.58
CA SER A 192 -29.57 -25.03 -63.34
C SER A 192 -30.81 -25.20 -62.44
N LYS A 193 -30.68 -25.93 -61.32
CA LYS A 193 -31.78 -26.14 -60.37
C LYS A 193 -32.14 -24.85 -59.61
N VAL A 194 -31.14 -24.04 -59.28
CA VAL A 194 -31.33 -22.76 -58.57
C VAL A 194 -32.04 -21.76 -59.49
N ILE A 195 -31.62 -21.66 -60.75
CA ILE A 195 -32.27 -20.83 -61.79
C ILE A 195 -33.73 -21.23 -61.97
N SER A 196 -34.03 -22.54 -62.11
CA SER A 196 -35.40 -23.02 -62.26
C SER A 196 -36.26 -22.84 -60.99
N ALA A 197 -35.67 -22.99 -59.81
CA ALA A 197 -36.40 -22.91 -58.54
C ALA A 197 -36.74 -21.47 -58.13
N LEU A 198 -35.85 -20.51 -58.42
CA LEU A 198 -36.05 -19.09 -58.10
C LEU A 198 -36.66 -18.30 -59.27
N GLN A 199 -36.83 -18.92 -60.45
CA GLN A 199 -37.33 -18.28 -61.67
C GLN A 199 -36.54 -17.02 -62.08
N ILE A 200 -35.21 -17.05 -61.86
CA ILE A 200 -34.30 -15.94 -62.14
C ILE A 200 -33.55 -16.14 -63.46
N GLY A 201 -33.17 -15.04 -64.11
CA GLY A 201 -32.28 -15.05 -65.28
C GLY A 201 -30.82 -15.34 -64.93
N ASP A 202 -30.01 -15.67 -65.94
CA ASP A 202 -28.57 -15.94 -65.78
C ASP A 202 -27.82 -14.76 -65.13
N THR A 203 -28.16 -13.52 -65.50
CA THR A 203 -27.54 -12.29 -64.96
C THR A 203 -27.84 -12.10 -63.47
N GLU A 204 -29.07 -12.37 -63.05
CA GLU A 204 -29.51 -12.25 -61.65
C GLU A 204 -28.84 -13.29 -60.75
N PHE A 205 -28.61 -14.50 -61.26
CA PHE A 205 -27.83 -15.53 -60.57
C PHE A 205 -26.38 -15.08 -60.27
N TRP A 206 -25.72 -14.41 -61.23
CA TRP A 206 -24.38 -13.86 -61.01
C TRP A 206 -24.37 -12.75 -59.97
N VAL A 207 -25.37 -11.87 -59.97
CA VAL A 207 -25.52 -10.81 -58.95
C VAL A 207 -25.72 -11.42 -57.55
N LEU A 208 -26.55 -12.46 -57.42
CA LEU A 208 -26.76 -13.17 -56.15
C LEU A 208 -25.46 -13.78 -55.62
N LYS A 209 -24.65 -14.39 -56.49
CA LYS A 209 -23.36 -14.98 -56.12
C LYS A 209 -22.36 -13.92 -55.63
N VAL A 210 -22.28 -12.78 -56.33
CA VAL A 210 -21.42 -11.66 -55.93
C VAL A 210 -21.88 -11.08 -54.60
N SER A 211 -23.19 -10.86 -54.42
CA SER A 211 -23.77 -10.38 -53.16
C SER A 211 -23.45 -11.32 -52.00
N LEU A 212 -23.57 -12.64 -52.20
CA LEU A 212 -23.20 -13.63 -51.20
C LEU A 212 -21.71 -13.55 -50.83
N LEU A 213 -20.82 -13.36 -51.80
CA LEU A 213 -19.38 -13.19 -51.51
C LEU A 213 -19.11 -11.90 -50.73
N VAL A 214 -19.77 -10.79 -51.06
CA VAL A 214 -19.64 -9.53 -50.32
C VAL A 214 -20.10 -9.69 -48.87
N VAL A 215 -21.25 -10.33 -48.63
CA VAL A 215 -21.73 -10.64 -47.28
C VAL A 215 -20.80 -11.61 -46.56
N GLY A 216 -20.25 -12.60 -47.27
CA GLY A 216 -19.27 -13.53 -46.73
C GLY A 216 -18.00 -12.83 -46.25
N VAL A 217 -17.41 -11.99 -47.10
CA VAL A 217 -16.18 -11.24 -46.80
C VAL A 217 -16.39 -10.26 -45.64
N THR A 218 -17.52 -9.56 -45.60
CA THR A 218 -17.83 -8.64 -44.48
C THR A 218 -17.98 -9.39 -43.16
N LEU A 219 -18.65 -10.54 -43.15
CA LEU A 219 -18.83 -11.36 -41.94
C LEU A 219 -17.51 -12.01 -41.47
N ILE A 220 -16.69 -12.48 -42.41
CA ILE A 220 -15.33 -12.98 -42.13
C ILE A 220 -14.48 -11.88 -41.50
N SER A 221 -14.47 -10.68 -42.10
CA SER A 221 -13.72 -9.53 -41.60
C SER A 221 -14.16 -9.13 -40.19
N TYR A 222 -15.47 -9.14 -39.93
CA TYR A 222 -16.03 -8.88 -38.61
C TYR A 222 -15.50 -9.86 -37.55
N PHE A 223 -15.55 -11.17 -37.81
CA PHE A 223 -15.10 -12.17 -36.83
C PHE A 223 -13.59 -12.14 -36.58
N VAL A 224 -12.76 -11.86 -37.61
CA VAL A 224 -11.32 -11.65 -37.43
C VAL A 224 -11.07 -10.45 -36.51
N LYS A 225 -11.72 -9.32 -36.79
CA LYS A 225 -11.56 -8.09 -36.00
C LYS A 225 -12.00 -8.29 -34.56
N GLN A 226 -13.12 -8.96 -34.34
CA GLN A 226 -13.62 -9.24 -33.00
C GLN A 226 -12.69 -10.19 -32.23
N SER A 227 -12.10 -11.19 -32.90
CA SER A 227 -11.11 -12.08 -32.29
C SER A 227 -9.87 -11.32 -31.83
N VAL A 228 -9.31 -10.46 -32.70
CA VAL A 228 -8.13 -9.64 -32.37
C VAL A 228 -8.43 -8.67 -31.23
N HIS A 229 -9.62 -8.06 -31.20
CA HIS A 229 -10.02 -7.17 -30.12
C HIS A 229 -10.03 -7.89 -28.76
N TYR A 230 -10.65 -9.06 -28.67
CA TYR A 230 -10.67 -9.83 -27.41
C TYR A 230 -9.29 -10.37 -27.02
N GLN A 231 -8.43 -10.69 -28.00
CA GLN A 231 -7.05 -11.05 -27.74
C GLN A 231 -6.30 -9.88 -27.08
N LYS A 232 -6.36 -8.69 -27.68
CA LYS A 232 -5.73 -7.48 -27.12
C LYS A 232 -6.24 -7.17 -25.72
N LEU A 233 -7.55 -7.32 -25.49
CA LEU A 233 -8.15 -7.08 -24.18
C LEU A 233 -7.68 -8.12 -23.15
N ALA A 234 -7.53 -9.38 -23.54
CA ALA A 234 -6.94 -10.41 -22.69
C ALA A 234 -5.48 -10.09 -22.36
N ASP A 235 -4.68 -9.70 -23.35
CA ASP A 235 -3.26 -9.35 -23.18
C ASP A 235 -3.08 -8.14 -22.26
N GLN A 236 -3.92 -7.10 -22.39
CA GLN A 236 -3.91 -5.94 -21.50
C GLN A 236 -4.23 -6.30 -20.05
N ASN A 237 -5.23 -7.16 -19.83
CA ASN A 237 -5.58 -7.62 -18.49
C ASN A 237 -4.50 -8.54 -17.91
N TYR A 238 -3.85 -9.34 -18.75
CA TYR A 238 -2.75 -10.21 -18.34
C TYR A 238 -1.51 -9.41 -17.95
N GLN A 239 -1.15 -8.39 -18.74
CA GLN A 239 -0.09 -7.45 -18.37
C GLN A 239 -0.40 -6.76 -17.05
N THR A 240 -1.62 -6.27 -16.87
CA THR A 240 -2.05 -5.62 -15.62
C THR A 240 -1.99 -6.59 -14.44
N GLN A 241 -2.37 -7.86 -14.62
CA GLN A 241 -2.25 -8.89 -13.61
C GLN A 241 -0.80 -9.08 -13.16
N ILE A 242 0.14 -9.23 -14.11
CA ILE A 242 1.56 -9.40 -13.79
C ILE A 242 2.12 -8.15 -13.12
N GLU A 243 1.75 -6.95 -13.61
CA GLU A 243 2.17 -5.67 -13.02
C GLU A 243 1.71 -5.56 -11.55
N LEU A 244 0.48 -5.98 -11.25
CA LEU A 244 -0.05 -6.02 -9.88
C LEU A 244 0.61 -7.11 -9.02
N GLN A 245 1.00 -8.24 -9.61
CA GLN A 245 1.72 -9.29 -8.90
C GLN A 245 3.15 -8.86 -8.53
N ALA A 246 3.82 -8.13 -9.41
CA ALA A 246 5.16 -7.59 -9.18
C ALA A 246 5.16 -6.36 -8.26
N TYR A 247 4.02 -5.70 -8.10
CA TYR A 247 3.87 -4.45 -7.35
C TYR A 247 4.35 -4.48 -5.89
N PRO A 248 3.95 -5.44 -5.03
CA PRO A 248 4.44 -5.48 -3.65
C PRO A 248 5.96 -5.64 -3.54
N SER A 249 6.56 -6.45 -4.42
CA SER A 249 8.03 -6.61 -4.47
C SER A 249 8.73 -5.32 -4.91
N PHE A 250 8.17 -4.60 -5.88
CA PHE A 250 8.68 -3.30 -6.31
C PHE A 250 8.59 -2.26 -5.19
N MET A 251 7.46 -2.19 -4.49
CA MET A 251 7.24 -1.23 -3.40
C MET A 251 8.14 -1.45 -2.19
N GLU A 252 8.60 -2.68 -1.93
CA GLU A 252 9.56 -2.99 -0.86
C GLU A 252 10.96 -2.44 -1.13
N SER A 253 11.32 -2.25 -2.41
CA SER A 253 12.62 -1.73 -2.84
C SER A 253 12.75 -0.20 -2.82
N ILE A 254 11.64 0.51 -2.56
CA ILE A 254 11.57 1.97 -2.69
C ILE A 254 11.57 2.63 -1.30
N PRO A 255 12.35 3.70 -1.09
CA PRO A 255 12.34 4.44 0.17
C PRO A 255 10.95 5.05 0.46
N THR A 256 10.55 5.05 1.72
CA THR A 256 9.21 5.47 2.20
C THR A 256 8.79 6.90 1.81
N ASN A 257 9.77 7.77 1.54
CA ASN A 257 9.61 9.12 0.99
C ASN A 257 8.92 9.11 -0.40
N GLU A 258 9.35 8.23 -1.30
CA GLU A 258 8.93 8.22 -2.71
C GLU A 258 7.78 7.25 -2.99
N ALA A 259 7.46 6.38 -2.03
CA ALA A 259 6.35 5.44 -2.15
C ALA A 259 4.99 6.14 -2.34
N ALA A 260 4.81 7.34 -1.77
CA ALA A 260 3.59 8.12 -1.92
C ALA A 260 3.40 8.69 -3.33
N SER A 261 4.48 9.19 -3.96
CA SER A 261 4.45 9.69 -5.34
C SER A 261 4.18 8.56 -6.33
N ILE A 262 4.81 7.40 -6.14
CA ILE A 262 4.62 6.26 -7.04
C ILE A 262 3.21 5.68 -6.91
N ARG A 263 2.64 5.63 -5.70
CA ARG A 263 1.22 5.27 -5.51
C ARG A 263 0.28 6.23 -6.26
N LYS A 264 0.57 7.53 -6.26
CA LYS A 264 -0.22 8.53 -6.99
C LYS A 264 -0.11 8.34 -8.51
N GLU A 265 1.09 8.10 -9.02
CA GLU A 265 1.32 7.86 -10.45
C GLU A 265 0.64 6.57 -10.94
N LEU A 266 0.75 5.49 -10.17
CA LEU A 266 0.08 4.22 -10.48
C LEU A 266 -1.43 4.32 -10.33
N ALA A 267 -1.92 5.10 -9.37
CA ALA A 267 -3.35 5.33 -9.26
C ALA A 267 -3.90 6.00 -10.53
N LEU A 268 -3.16 6.94 -11.12
CA LEU A 268 -3.51 7.54 -12.41
C LEU A 268 -3.39 6.57 -13.60
N LYS A 269 -2.45 5.61 -13.54
CA LYS A 269 -2.25 4.60 -14.59
C LYS A 269 -3.37 3.54 -14.62
N TYR A 270 -3.88 3.13 -13.45
CA TYR A 270 -4.83 2.02 -13.32
C TYR A 270 -6.26 2.44 -12.98
N PHE A 271 -6.48 3.55 -12.26
CA PHE A 271 -7.83 4.06 -11.96
C PHE A 271 -8.20 5.19 -12.92
N GLY A 272 -9.38 5.08 -13.53
CA GLY A 272 -9.88 6.10 -14.47
C GLY A 272 -9.37 5.96 -15.90
N ARG A 273 -8.62 4.90 -16.23
CA ARG A 273 -8.33 4.58 -17.63
C ARG A 273 -9.62 4.14 -18.30
N GLU A 274 -10.12 4.96 -19.23
CA GLU A 274 -11.21 4.53 -20.11
C GLU A 274 -10.78 3.21 -20.77
N ILE A 275 -11.64 2.20 -20.67
CA ILE A 275 -11.43 0.94 -21.36
C ILE A 275 -11.47 1.28 -22.85
N ASP A 276 -10.29 1.47 -23.42
CA ASP A 276 -10.03 1.39 -24.85
C ASP A 276 -10.60 2.51 -25.73
N GLY A 277 -10.18 3.76 -25.48
CA GLY A 277 -10.35 4.85 -26.45
C GLY A 277 -9.58 4.62 -27.77
N SER A 278 -8.55 3.76 -27.75
CA SER A 278 -7.78 3.37 -28.94
C SER A 278 -8.53 2.42 -29.87
N THR A 279 -9.20 1.38 -29.36
CA THR A 279 -9.88 0.43 -30.24
C THR A 279 -11.19 0.97 -30.78
N HIS A 280 -11.90 1.87 -30.08
CA HIS A 280 -13.02 2.58 -30.70
C HIS A 280 -12.58 3.49 -31.84
N LYS A 281 -11.42 4.13 -31.70
CA LYS A 281 -10.81 4.98 -32.74
C LYS A 281 -10.31 4.15 -33.93
N ASP A 282 -9.63 3.02 -33.68
CA ASP A 282 -9.20 2.09 -34.73
C ASP A 282 -10.39 1.40 -35.41
N MET A 283 -11.47 1.13 -34.67
CA MET A 283 -12.71 0.60 -35.22
C MET A 283 -13.37 1.61 -36.15
N SER A 284 -13.45 2.87 -35.72
CA SER A 284 -13.99 3.99 -36.50
C SER A 284 -13.16 4.25 -37.76
N ASN A 285 -11.83 4.24 -37.65
CA ASN A 285 -10.92 4.42 -38.79
C ASN A 285 -11.06 3.31 -39.82
N LEU A 286 -11.19 2.04 -39.41
CA LEU A 286 -11.39 0.92 -40.34
C LEU A 286 -12.77 0.91 -41.01
N ILE A 287 -13.83 1.35 -40.31
CA ILE A 287 -15.16 1.50 -40.90
C ILE A 287 -15.12 2.64 -41.93
N LEU A 288 -14.44 3.74 -41.61
CA LEU A 288 -14.16 4.83 -42.55
C LEU A 288 -13.36 4.34 -43.76
N ASP A 289 -12.33 3.51 -43.57
CA ASP A 289 -11.52 2.95 -44.66
C ASP A 289 -12.34 1.97 -45.51
N GLN A 290 -13.20 1.15 -44.92
CA GLN A 290 -14.11 0.28 -45.67
C GLN A 290 -15.17 1.08 -46.43
N MET A 291 -15.76 2.11 -45.83
CA MET A 291 -16.72 2.98 -46.52
C MET A 291 -16.05 3.76 -47.65
N LYS A 292 -14.83 4.24 -47.45
CA LYS A 292 -14.03 4.94 -48.46
C LYS A 292 -13.65 4.00 -49.61
N SER A 293 -13.10 2.83 -49.30
CA SER A 293 -12.74 1.82 -50.30
C SER A 293 -13.97 1.30 -51.06
N THR A 294 -15.10 1.07 -50.40
CA THR A 294 -16.36 0.68 -51.06
C THR A 294 -16.89 1.82 -51.95
N THR A 295 -16.76 3.08 -51.52
CA THR A 295 -17.15 4.25 -52.32
C THR A 295 -16.26 4.42 -53.55
N GLU A 296 -14.95 4.23 -53.40
CA GLU A 296 -13.98 4.27 -54.51
C GLU A 296 -14.23 3.13 -55.50
N LEU A 297 -14.56 1.93 -55.01
CA LEU A 297 -14.87 0.77 -55.85
C LEU A 297 -16.20 0.94 -56.60
N VAL A 298 -17.23 1.51 -55.96
CA VAL A 298 -18.51 1.87 -56.61
C VAL A 298 -18.31 2.98 -57.64
N LYS A 299 -17.49 3.99 -57.35
CA LYS A 299 -17.13 5.04 -58.32
C LYS A 299 -16.39 4.47 -59.52
N ALA A 300 -15.36 3.65 -59.30
CA ALA A 300 -14.63 3.00 -60.38
C ALA A 300 -15.53 2.08 -61.21
N SER A 301 -16.45 1.35 -60.58
CA SER A 301 -17.43 0.52 -61.28
C SER A 301 -18.42 1.36 -62.11
N ALA A 302 -18.85 2.51 -61.59
CA ALA A 302 -19.72 3.44 -62.31
C ALA A 302 -18.99 4.12 -63.48
N GLU A 303 -17.70 4.42 -63.34
CA GLU A 303 -16.86 4.95 -64.43
C GLU A 303 -16.66 3.92 -65.54
N VAL A 304 -16.43 2.65 -65.19
CA VAL A 304 -16.35 1.55 -66.15
C VAL A 304 -17.68 1.37 -66.90
N VAL A 305 -18.82 1.39 -66.20
CA VAL A 305 -20.15 1.30 -66.83
C VAL A 305 -20.45 2.50 -67.74
N LYS A 306 -20.01 3.71 -67.37
CA LYS A 306 -20.10 4.89 -68.25
C LYS A 306 -19.19 4.78 -69.48
N GLY A 307 -18.01 4.18 -69.32
CA GLY A 307 -17.09 3.90 -70.44
C GLY A 307 -17.66 2.91 -71.45
N PHE A 308 -18.49 1.96 -71.02
CA PHE A 308 -19.21 1.04 -71.92
C PHE A 308 -20.45 1.65 -72.59
N ASN A 309 -21.05 2.69 -72.01
CA ASN A 309 -22.27 3.34 -72.51
C ASN A 309 -22.01 4.59 -73.37
N GLN A 310 -20.78 4.85 -73.81
CA GLN A 310 -20.50 5.93 -74.76
C GLN A 310 -20.92 5.49 -76.17
N PRO A 311 -21.98 6.06 -76.77
CA PRO A 311 -22.26 5.82 -78.17
C PRO A 311 -21.24 6.60 -79.02
N LEU A 312 -20.72 5.93 -80.04
CA LEU A 312 -19.99 6.53 -81.17
C LEU A 312 -20.75 7.76 -81.69
N ALA A 313 -20.33 8.96 -81.33
CA ALA A 313 -20.84 10.19 -81.92
C ALA A 313 -19.79 11.30 -81.86
N LYS A 314 -18.93 11.34 -82.90
CA LYS A 314 -18.57 12.53 -83.69
C LYS A 314 -17.30 12.25 -84.52
N SER A 315 -17.47 11.78 -85.75
CA SER A 315 -16.61 12.23 -86.85
C SER A 315 -17.33 13.38 -87.55
N ALA A 316 -16.88 14.60 -87.31
CA ALA A 316 -17.27 15.77 -88.09
C ALA A 316 -16.45 15.77 -89.39
N ASP A 317 -17.17 15.73 -90.50
CA ASP A 317 -16.73 15.84 -91.90
C ASP A 317 -16.18 17.24 -92.21
N PRO A 318 -15.02 17.36 -92.90
CA PRO A 318 -14.56 18.62 -93.47
C PRO A 318 -14.46 18.53 -95.00
N SER A 319 -15.44 19.05 -95.75
CA SER A 319 -15.14 19.70 -97.04
C SER A 319 -16.33 20.49 -97.58
N ASN A 320 -16.10 21.78 -97.80
CA ASN A 320 -16.94 22.69 -98.57
C ASN A 320 -16.09 23.16 -99.76
N PRO A 321 -16.52 22.99 -101.03
CA PRO A 321 -15.91 23.69 -102.15
C PRO A 321 -16.83 24.83 -102.64
N LYS A 322 -16.27 26.04 -102.68
CA LYS A 322 -16.75 27.13 -103.55
C LYS A 322 -15.82 27.21 -104.76
N ASP A 323 -16.42 27.23 -105.95
CA ASP A 323 -16.04 27.92 -107.20
C ASP A 323 -16.83 27.25 -108.36
N THR A 324 -17.38 27.85 -109.43
CA THR A 324 -17.95 29.14 -109.87
C THR A 324 -18.73 28.77 -111.17
N PRO A 325 -19.84 29.42 -111.59
CA PRO A 325 -20.59 29.03 -112.80
C PRO A 325 -20.08 29.72 -114.08
N THR A 326 -20.63 29.26 -115.22
CA THR A 326 -20.77 29.91 -116.55
C THR A 326 -19.90 29.35 -117.68
N GLN A 327 -20.48 28.49 -118.52
CA GLN A 327 -21.15 28.88 -119.77
C GLN A 327 -22.33 27.94 -120.07
#